data_AF-A0A0C2FD04-F1
#
_entry.id   AF-A0A0C2FD04-F1
#
_cell.length_a   1.000
_cell.length_b   1.000
_cell.length_c   1.000
_cell.angle_alpha   90.00
_cell.angle_beta   90.00
_cell.angle_gamma   90.00
#
_symmetry.space_group_name_H-M   'P 1'
#
loop_
_entity.id
_entity.type
_entity.pdbx_description
1 polymer ?
#
loop_
_entity_poly.entity_id
_entity_poly.type
_entity_poly.pdbx_seq_one_letter_code
_entity_poly.pdbx_strand_id
1 'polypeptide(L)' 'MTTDPSRPPPAPFLRVVRGEPTPEETAALVAVLTARARAARAAGDEQAPGPPSGWRDRSRLLGLPPAPGPGAWRAAYRPR' A
#
# COMPACT_ATOMS: atom_id res chain seq x y z
N MET A 1 -7.11 34.88 21.17
CA MET A 1 -6.63 33.61 20.60
C MET A 1 -5.12 33.58 20.77
N THR A 2 -4.62 33.03 21.88
CA THR A 2 -3.19 32.90 22.14
C THR A 2 -2.73 31.57 21.56
N THR A 3 -2.01 31.58 20.45
CA THR A 3 -1.39 30.37 19.88
C THR A 3 -0.22 29.97 20.78
N ASP A 4 -0.32 28.80 21.39
CA ASP A 4 0.73 28.22 22.25
C ASP A 4 1.94 27.80 21.38
N PRO A 5 3.13 28.39 21.58
CA PRO A 5 4.34 28.05 20.83
C PRO A 5 4.90 26.66 21.16
N SER A 6 4.38 25.99 22.19
CA SER A 6 4.81 24.65 22.62
C SER A 6 4.24 23.52 21.77
N ARG A 7 3.19 23.80 20.97
CA ARG A 7 2.48 22.76 20.23
C ARG A 7 3.35 22.28 19.05
N PRO A 8 3.76 21.01 19.01
CA PRO A 8 4.46 20.49 17.84
C PRO A 8 3.53 20.59 16.62
N PRO A 9 4.07 20.98 15.45
CA PRO A 9 3.27 21.08 14.24
C PRO A 9 2.65 19.71 13.91
N PRO A 10 1.45 19.69 13.30
CA PRO A 10 0.81 18.44 12.89
C PRO A 10 1.75 17.65 11.97
N ALA A 11 1.74 16.33 12.12
CA ALA A 11 2.55 15.45 11.29
C ALA A 11 2.17 15.61 9.80
N PRO A 12 3.16 15.64 8.88
CA PRO A 12 2.88 15.79 7.46
C PRO A 12 2.13 14.58 6.92
N PHE A 13 1.22 14.82 5.98
CA PHE A 13 0.43 13.75 5.31
C PHE A 13 1.31 12.81 4.46
N LEU A 14 2.40 13.34 3.91
CA LEU A 14 3.39 12.61 3.13
C LEU A 14 4.79 13.14 3.50
N ARG A 15 5.78 12.25 3.67
CA ARG A 15 7.18 12.60 3.90
C ARG A 15 8.08 11.82 2.96
N VAL A 16 8.92 12.52 2.21
CA VAL A 16 10.00 11.92 1.43
C VAL A 16 11.15 11.61 2.39
N VAL A 17 11.51 10.34 2.51
CA VAL A 17 12.59 9.89 3.42
C VAL A 17 13.95 9.92 2.73
N ARG A 18 13.97 9.84 1.40
CA ARG A 18 15.19 9.81 0.59
C ARG A 18 14.92 10.40 -0.79
N GLY A 19 15.89 11.17 -1.31
CA GLY A 19 15.80 11.85 -2.61
C GLY A 19 15.18 13.24 -2.51
N GLU A 20 15.40 14.05 -3.54
CA GLU A 20 14.82 15.39 -3.70
C GLU A 20 14.00 15.40 -5.00
N PRO A 21 12.70 15.04 -4.94
CA PRO A 21 11.87 14.95 -6.13
C PRO A 21 11.63 16.33 -6.72
N THR A 22 11.49 16.39 -8.04
CA THR A 22 11.08 17.65 -8.68
C THR A 22 9.63 18.00 -8.30
N PRO A 23 9.19 19.25 -8.46
CA PRO A 23 7.79 19.64 -8.23
C PRO A 23 6.80 18.79 -9.05
N GLU A 24 7.17 18.44 -10.29
CA GLU A 24 6.37 17.62 -11.19
C GLU A 24 6.24 16.19 -10.68
N GLU A 25 7.34 15.60 -10.19
CA GLU A 25 7.32 14.26 -9.59
C GLU A 25 6.48 14.23 -8.31
N THR A 26 6.58 15.27 -7.48
CA THR A 26 5.76 15.42 -6.27
C THR A 26 4.27 15.51 -6.64
N ALA A 27 3.93 16.32 -7.64
CA ALA A 27 2.55 16.44 -8.13
C ALA A 27 2.03 15.09 -8.68
N ALA A 28 2.86 14.36 -9.44
CA ALA A 28 2.51 13.04 -9.95
C ALA A 28 2.24 12.03 -8.82
N LEU A 29 3.09 12.01 -7.78
CA LEU A 29 2.90 11.16 -6.61
C LEU A 29 1.58 11.45 -5.90
N VAL A 30 1.28 12.73 -5.66
CA VAL A 30 0.02 13.15 -5.02
C VAL A 30 -1.19 12.76 -5.87
N ALA A 31 -1.12 12.93 -7.19
CA ALA A 31 -2.20 12.56 -8.12
C ALA A 31 -2.49 11.05 -8.07
N VAL A 32 -1.45 10.21 -8.13
CA VAL A 32 -1.58 8.73 -8.06
C VAL A 32 -2.17 8.29 -6.73
N LEU A 33 -1.66 8.81 -5.61
CA LEU A 33 -2.18 8.46 -4.28
C LEU A 33 -3.64 8.87 -4.10
N THR A 34 -4.01 10.06 -4.59
CA THR A 34 -5.40 10.54 -4.56
C THR A 34 -6.31 9.67 -5.42
N ALA A 35 -5.88 9.32 -6.63
CA ALA A 35 -6.63 8.43 -7.52
C ALA A 35 -6.86 7.05 -6.87
N ARG A 36 -5.82 6.47 -6.27
CA ARG A 36 -5.91 5.20 -5.54
C ARG A 36 -6.86 5.27 -4.35
N ALA A 37 -6.80 6.35 -3.57
CA ALA A 37 -7.70 6.55 -2.43
C ALA A 37 -9.17 6.68 -2.87
N ARG A 38 -9.43 7.37 -3.98
CA ARG A 38 -10.77 7.46 -4.59
C ARG A 38 -11.25 6.10 -5.09
N ALA A 39 -10.39 5.34 -5.78
CA ALA A 39 -10.72 3.99 -6.23
C ALA A 39 -11.04 3.05 -5.07
N ALA A 40 -10.26 3.12 -3.98
CA ALA A 40 -10.52 2.32 -2.77
C ALA A 40 -11.87 2.68 -2.11
N ARG A 41 -12.24 3.96 -2.08
CA ARG A 41 -13.56 4.40 -1.60
C ARG A 41 -14.69 3.97 -2.53
N ALA A 42 -14.48 4.02 -3.84
CA ALA A 42 -15.48 3.65 -4.84
C ALA A 42 -15.72 2.14 -4.91
N ALA A 43 -14.71 1.33 -4.58
CA ALA A 43 -14.84 -0.12 -4.54
C ALA A 43 -15.81 -0.63 -3.44
N GLY A 44 -16.19 0.23 -2.48
CA GLY A 44 -17.07 -0.15 -1.36
C GLY A 44 -16.47 -1.23 -0.45
N ASP A 45 -17.16 -1.56 0.63
CA ASP A 45 -16.87 -2.73 1.49
C ASP A 45 -17.27 -4.04 0.80
N GLU A 46 -17.18 -4.13 -0.54
CA GLU A 46 -17.35 -5.39 -1.25
C GLU A 46 -16.13 -6.25 -0.91
N GLN A 47 -16.24 -6.96 0.21
CA GLN A 47 -15.31 -8.00 0.61
C GLN A 47 -15.45 -9.13 -0.40
N ALA A 48 -14.86 -8.93 -1.57
CA ALA A 48 -14.53 -10.02 -2.46
C ALA A 48 -13.90 -11.11 -1.57
N PRO A 49 -14.42 -12.35 -1.61
CA PRO A 49 -13.98 -13.40 -0.71
C PRO A 49 -12.46 -13.40 -0.70
N GLY A 50 -11.90 -13.21 0.50
CA GLY A 50 -10.46 -13.07 0.67
C GLY A 50 -9.76 -14.24 -0.02
N PRO A 51 -8.59 -14.01 -0.63
CA PRO A 51 -7.88 -15.07 -1.31
C PRO A 51 -7.74 -16.29 -0.37
N PRO A 52 -7.91 -17.52 -0.88
CA PRO A 52 -7.85 -18.71 -0.05
C PRO A 52 -6.56 -18.72 0.77
N SER A 53 -6.63 -19.18 2.01
CA SER A 53 -5.47 -19.20 2.90
C SER A 53 -4.32 -19.96 2.25
N GLY A 54 -3.20 -19.27 1.99
CA GLY A 54 -1.99 -19.90 1.44
C GLY A 54 -1.34 -20.94 2.36
N TRP A 55 -1.92 -21.22 3.54
CA TRP A 55 -1.57 -22.33 4.42
C TRP A 55 -1.89 -23.70 3.81
N ARG A 56 -2.97 -23.79 3.02
CA ARG A 56 -3.39 -25.02 2.33
C ARG A 56 -2.91 -25.10 0.88
N ASP A 57 -2.04 -24.18 0.47
CA ASP A 57 -1.53 -24.14 -0.90
C ASP A 57 -0.51 -25.26 -1.14
N ARG A 58 -0.99 -26.33 -1.78
CA ARG A 58 -0.20 -27.53 -2.08
C ARG A 58 0.97 -27.24 -3.04
N SER A 59 0.90 -26.14 -3.81
CA SER A 59 1.99 -25.74 -4.70
C SER A 59 3.29 -25.46 -3.93
N ARG A 60 3.19 -25.02 -2.67
CA ARG A 60 4.33 -24.77 -1.78
C ARG A 60 5.02 -26.06 -1.34
N LEU A 61 4.25 -27.13 -1.10
CA LEU A 61 4.79 -28.47 -0.80
C LEU A 61 5.52 -29.07 -2.00
N LEU A 62 5.12 -28.68 -3.21
CA LEU A 62 5.71 -29.14 -4.47
C LEU A 62 6.85 -28.23 -4.96
N GLY A 63 7.18 -27.14 -4.24
CA GLY A 63 8.23 -26.20 -4.64
C GLY A 63 7.93 -25.39 -5.90
N LEU A 64 6.65 -25.31 -6.31
CA LEU A 64 6.24 -24.59 -7.51
C LEU A 64 6.39 -23.07 -7.32
N PRO A 65 6.71 -22.32 -8.39
CA PRO A 65 6.76 -20.86 -8.33
C PRO A 65 5.36 -20.28 -8.06
N PRO A 66 5.26 -19.12 -7.37
CA PRO A 66 3.98 -18.47 -7.15
C PRO A 66 3.34 -18.09 -8.49
N ALA A 67 2.07 -18.47 -8.69
CA ALA A 67 1.33 -18.08 -9.87
C ALA A 67 1.16 -16.54 -9.92
N PRO A 68 1.25 -15.91 -11.10
CA PRO A 68 1.00 -14.49 -11.24
C PRO A 68 -0.45 -14.18 -10.86
N GLY A 69 -0.65 -13.23 -9.95
CA GLY A 69 -1.99 -12.86 -9.51
C GLY A 69 -2.03 -12.03 -8.22
N PRO A 70 -3.24 -11.68 -7.75
CA PRO A 70 -3.42 -10.93 -6.52
C PRO A 70 -2.74 -11.63 -5.33
N GLY A 71 -1.88 -10.89 -4.62
CA GLY A 71 -1.15 -11.43 -3.47
C GLY A 71 0.13 -12.22 -3.82
N ALA A 72 0.44 -12.45 -5.10
CA ALA A 72 1.65 -13.18 -5.53
C ALA A 72 2.94 -12.56 -4.98
N TRP A 73 3.03 -11.23 -4.98
CA TRP A 73 4.16 -10.50 -4.39
C TRP A 73 4.32 -10.78 -2.90
N ARG A 74 3.24 -10.80 -2.12
CA ARG A 74 3.31 -11.13 -0.69
C ARG A 74 3.63 -12.61 -0.45
N ALA A 75 3.14 -13.50 -1.32
CA ALA A 75 3.40 -14.93 -1.23
C ALA A 75 4.88 -15.27 -1.46
N ALA A 76 5.57 -14.51 -2.33
CA ALA A 76 6.99 -14.70 -2.63
C ALA A 76 7.93 -14.47 -1.41
N TYR A 77 7.51 -13.66 -0.43
CA TYR A 77 8.31 -13.35 0.76
C TYR A 77 7.94 -14.19 2.00
N ARG A 78 7.04 -15.17 1.86
CA ARG A 78 6.68 -16.03 3.00
C ARG A 78 7.75 -17.10 3.24
N PRO A 79 8.04 -17.45 4.50
CA PRO A 79 8.92 -18.57 4.82
C PRO A 79 8.41 -19.86 4.17
N ARG A 80 9.33 -20.72 3.74
CA ARG A 80 9.03 -22.07 3.28
C ARG A 80 8.78 -23.00 4.45
#